data_AF-A0A6U2Y7X6-F1
#
_entry.id   AF-A0A6U2Y7X6-F1
#
_cell.length_a   1.000
_cell.length_b   1.000
_cell.length_c   1.000
_cell.angle_alpha   90.00
_cell.angle_beta   90.00
_cell.angle_gamma   90.00
#
_symmetry.space_group_name_H-M   'P 1'
#
loop_
_entity.id
_entity.type
_entity.pdbx_description
1 polymer ?
#
loop_
_entity_poly.entity_id
_entity_poly.type
_entity_poly.pdbx_seq_one_letter_code
_entity_poly.pdbx_strand_id
1 'polypeptide(L)'
;MRINVTSGKPLSVASYGLKDHSRIPVDILEDGTCDLRTYDSLFAMRNPDTISTIRYNDKTYVVTSNEGDYKKYEGFSERYKAKDLFTGSSFALPQMTVPTKIFDPQNIMSGHAALFNEECEGDKCVDGTRLSVGSVAIDYHSDPTNPIFYRMVLFGGRGWSVYELPENPDNLLKLVFDSRDYLERRGCESYPWAHNAALDEEFAPTTNLPNNTLWESTDDELREVLIEMNDPEQDGCFDQGDGTPGACPMGKNVDARSGYDGSGIERAAIGVACGRLVAVMATEKSSTAYLFDITNIATPALLDVFHLSEATQSKSPGLAYNDGTIGEIDPENMIFLPATESPTGKASVIWAGAHSGTISYWEFDCVEPDSTTVEQTEDNNSSSAGRFMKASYASLIFAAAMWATLG
;
A
#
# COMPACT_ATOMS: atom_id res chain seq x y z
N MET A 1 -24.69 1.14 -5.75
CA MET A 1 -25.30 2.14 -6.64
C MET A 1 -26.31 1.46 -7.55
N ARG A 2 -27.62 1.75 -7.43
CA ARG A 2 -28.58 1.40 -8.51
C ARG A 2 -28.65 2.58 -9.46
N ILE A 3 -28.38 2.34 -10.73
CA ILE A 3 -28.68 3.30 -11.80
C ILE A 3 -30.08 2.95 -12.27
N ASN A 4 -30.98 3.94 -12.29
CA ASN A 4 -32.20 3.76 -13.05
C ASN A 4 -31.81 3.74 -14.54
N VAL A 5 -31.80 2.56 -15.16
CA VAL A 5 -31.32 2.36 -16.54
C VAL A 5 -32.10 3.17 -17.58
N THR A 6 -33.32 3.59 -17.25
CA THR A 6 -34.14 4.45 -18.12
C THR A 6 -33.80 5.93 -17.95
N SER A 7 -33.45 6.38 -16.75
CA SER A 7 -33.16 7.80 -16.46
C SER A 7 -31.68 8.14 -16.32
N GLY A 8 -30.80 7.14 -16.27
CA GLY A 8 -29.36 7.28 -16.03
C GLY A 8 -29.01 7.81 -14.64
N LYS A 9 -29.97 7.95 -13.73
CA LYS A 9 -29.72 8.60 -12.42
C LYS A 9 -29.29 7.60 -11.36
N PRO A 10 -28.25 7.92 -10.57
CA PRO A 10 -27.92 7.16 -9.37
C PRO A 10 -29.04 7.35 -8.34
N LEU A 11 -29.43 6.27 -7.67
CA LEU A 11 -30.47 6.28 -6.64
C LEU A 11 -29.90 6.53 -5.22
N SER A 12 -28.62 6.19 -5.00
CA SER A 12 -27.95 6.39 -3.71
C SER A 12 -26.42 6.35 -3.87
N VAL A 13 -25.72 7.06 -2.99
CA VAL A 13 -24.26 7.07 -2.82
C VAL A 13 -23.97 6.81 -1.35
N ALA A 14 -23.10 5.84 -1.06
CA ALA A 14 -22.67 5.53 0.30
C ALA A 14 -21.23 6.02 0.52
N SER A 15 -20.94 6.54 1.71
CA SER A 15 -19.58 6.86 2.14
C SER A 15 -18.94 5.64 2.81
N TYR A 16 -17.61 5.52 2.65
CA TYR A 16 -16.78 4.51 3.32
C TYR A 16 -16.49 4.85 4.80
N GLY A 17 -16.79 6.09 5.22
CA GLY A 17 -16.51 6.59 6.56
C GLY A 17 -15.01 6.78 6.84
N LEU A 18 -14.70 7.16 8.08
CA LEU A 18 -13.33 7.48 8.51
C LEU A 18 -12.78 6.40 9.46
N LYS A 19 -11.47 6.19 9.42
CA LYS A 19 -10.69 5.47 10.43
C LYS A 19 -10.25 6.47 11.50
N ASP A 20 -10.40 6.11 12.78
CA ASP A 20 -10.13 6.99 13.92
C ASP A 20 -8.77 6.66 14.54
N HIS A 21 -7.77 7.51 14.29
CA HIS A 21 -6.39 7.32 14.76
C HIS A 21 -6.15 7.85 16.18
N SER A 22 -7.19 8.33 16.87
CA SER A 22 -7.15 8.46 18.34
C SER A 22 -7.19 7.10 19.05
N ARG A 23 -7.53 6.03 18.32
CA ARG A 23 -7.69 4.66 18.85
C ARG A 23 -6.93 3.60 18.08
N ILE A 24 -6.56 3.90 16.84
CA ILE A 24 -5.85 2.99 15.94
C ILE A 24 -4.45 3.58 15.74
N PRO A 25 -3.41 2.91 16.24
CA PRO A 25 -2.04 3.34 16.03
C PRO A 25 -1.72 3.45 14.53
N VAL A 26 -0.86 4.39 14.17
CA VAL A 26 -0.38 4.60 12.80
C VAL A 26 1.03 5.16 12.87
N ASP A 27 1.87 4.75 11.92
CA ASP A 27 3.17 5.38 11.74
C ASP A 27 3.08 6.49 10.71
N ILE A 28 3.35 7.72 11.12
CA ILE A 28 3.31 8.90 10.24
C ILE A 28 4.58 9.73 10.34
N LEU A 29 5.58 9.22 11.05
CA LEU A 29 6.87 9.87 11.23
C LEU A 29 7.87 9.13 10.35
N GLU A 30 8.61 9.86 9.52
CA GLU A 30 9.73 9.30 8.78
C GLU A 30 10.97 9.35 9.69
N ASP A 31 11.17 8.33 10.52
CA ASP A 31 12.33 8.18 11.42
C ASP A 31 13.14 6.89 11.19
N GLY A 32 12.76 6.12 10.16
CA GLY A 32 13.38 4.84 9.79
C GLY A 32 12.98 3.69 10.71
N THR A 33 12.07 3.92 11.66
CA THR A 33 11.54 2.92 12.57
C THR A 33 10.04 2.77 12.38
N CYS A 34 9.54 1.59 12.70
CA CYS A 34 8.10 1.34 12.66
C CYS A 34 7.47 1.59 14.04
N ASP A 35 7.21 2.86 14.39
CA ASP A 35 6.65 3.26 15.69
C ASP A 35 5.23 3.80 15.57
N LEU A 36 4.26 2.88 15.56
CA LEU A 36 2.85 3.23 15.44
C LEU A 36 2.32 3.90 16.71
N ARG A 37 1.76 5.10 16.55
CA ARG A 37 1.22 5.93 17.65
C ARG A 37 -0.22 6.36 17.38
N THR A 38 -0.94 6.72 18.44
CA THR A 38 -2.29 7.32 18.33
C THR A 38 -2.22 8.83 18.42
N TYR A 39 -3.06 9.52 17.64
CA TYR A 39 -3.10 10.97 17.55
C TYR A 39 -4.54 11.47 17.73
N ASP A 40 -4.76 12.38 18.67
CA ASP A 40 -6.09 12.93 18.92
C ASP A 40 -6.58 13.77 17.72
N SER A 41 -7.87 13.63 17.39
CA SER A 41 -8.48 14.31 16.25
C SER A 41 -7.80 14.07 14.89
N LEU A 42 -7.00 13.01 14.77
CA LEU A 42 -6.50 12.48 13.51
C LEU A 42 -7.40 11.35 13.01
N PHE A 43 -7.81 11.45 11.77
CA PHE A 43 -8.58 10.44 11.07
C PHE A 43 -7.91 10.08 9.75
N ALA A 44 -8.32 8.98 9.13
CA ALA A 44 -7.95 8.68 7.76
C ALA A 44 -9.21 8.35 6.95
N MET A 45 -9.22 8.75 5.68
CA MET A 45 -10.26 8.33 4.75
C MET A 45 -9.96 6.92 4.27
N ARG A 46 -10.97 6.04 4.25
CA ARG A 46 -10.86 4.73 3.58
C ARG A 46 -10.97 4.93 2.06
N ASN A 47 -10.04 5.70 1.48
CA ASN A 47 -9.98 6.05 0.06
C ASN A 47 -9.72 4.78 -0.76
N PRO A 48 -10.74 4.19 -1.41
CA PRO A 48 -10.51 2.94 -2.11
C PRO A 48 -9.86 3.21 -3.47
N ASP A 49 -8.79 2.49 -3.77
CA ASP A 49 -8.24 2.40 -5.13
C ASP A 49 -8.91 1.26 -5.88
N THR A 50 -8.71 0.05 -5.38
CA THR A 50 -9.35 -1.15 -5.92
C THR A 50 -10.58 -1.56 -5.11
N ILE A 51 -11.61 -2.00 -5.83
CA ILE A 51 -12.77 -2.69 -5.27
C ILE A 51 -12.94 -4.09 -5.85
N SER A 52 -13.37 -5.02 -5.00
CA SER A 52 -13.75 -6.38 -5.38
C SER A 52 -15.06 -6.78 -4.72
N THR A 53 -15.79 -7.73 -5.30
CA THR A 53 -17.03 -8.26 -4.71
C THR A 53 -16.91 -9.73 -4.37
N ILE A 54 -17.42 -10.12 -3.20
CA ILE A 54 -17.52 -11.51 -2.79
C ILE A 54 -18.96 -11.85 -2.40
N ARG A 55 -19.39 -13.09 -2.65
CA ARG A 55 -20.68 -13.60 -2.18
C ARG A 55 -20.45 -14.70 -1.15
N TYR A 56 -21.06 -14.56 0.02
CA TYR A 56 -20.92 -15.49 1.15
C TYR A 56 -22.21 -15.52 1.98
N ASN A 57 -22.72 -16.71 2.28
CA ASN A 57 -23.97 -16.93 3.02
C ASN A 57 -25.13 -16.03 2.51
N ASP A 58 -25.37 -16.07 1.19
CA ASP A 58 -26.39 -15.30 0.46
C ASP A 58 -26.27 -13.78 0.51
N LYS A 59 -25.22 -13.25 1.14
CA LYS A 59 -24.90 -11.84 1.18
C LYS A 59 -23.79 -11.51 0.20
N THR A 60 -23.83 -10.29 -0.32
CA THR A 60 -22.75 -9.73 -1.13
C THR A 60 -21.96 -8.75 -0.28
N TYR A 61 -20.64 -8.81 -0.37
CA TYR A 61 -19.74 -7.89 0.28
C TYR A 61 -18.85 -7.21 -0.75
N VAL A 62 -18.44 -5.98 -0.44
CA VAL A 62 -17.45 -5.22 -1.18
C VAL A 62 -16.18 -5.19 -0.35
N VAL A 63 -15.07 -5.58 -0.97
CA VAL A 63 -13.73 -5.46 -0.41
C VAL A 63 -13.06 -4.26 -1.06
N THR A 64 -12.42 -3.42 -0.25
CA THR A 64 -11.72 -2.22 -0.73
C THR A 64 -10.26 -2.22 -0.28
N SER A 65 -9.36 -1.91 -1.20
CA SER A 65 -7.96 -1.57 -0.95
C SER A 65 -7.86 -0.06 -0.77
N ASN A 66 -7.43 0.41 0.41
CA ASN A 66 -7.57 1.81 0.80
C ASN A 66 -6.24 2.59 0.73
N GLU A 67 -5.58 2.62 -0.41
CA GLU A 67 -4.44 3.49 -0.67
C GLU A 67 -4.88 4.91 -0.98
N GLY A 68 -5.61 5.07 -2.08
CA GLY A 68 -6.16 6.33 -2.54
C GLY A 68 -5.27 7.01 -3.57
N ASP A 69 -5.91 7.62 -4.55
CA ASP A 69 -5.26 8.19 -5.71
C ASP A 69 -5.20 9.73 -5.62
N TYR A 70 -3.99 10.26 -5.41
CA TYR A 70 -3.76 11.68 -5.18
C TYR A 70 -4.08 12.54 -6.40
N LYS A 71 -4.94 13.56 -6.22
CA LYS A 71 -5.23 14.54 -7.28
C LYS A 71 -4.56 15.89 -7.06
N LYS A 72 -3.80 16.30 -8.08
CA LYS A 72 -3.20 17.63 -8.23
C LYS A 72 -3.53 18.20 -9.60
N TYR A 73 -4.00 19.44 -9.61
CA TYR A 73 -4.24 20.24 -10.81
C TYR A 73 -3.69 21.64 -10.60
N GLU A 74 -3.67 22.47 -11.65
CA GLU A 74 -3.31 23.88 -11.50
C GLU A 74 -4.24 24.56 -10.47
N GLY A 75 -3.65 25.08 -9.39
CA GLY A 75 -4.38 25.74 -8.30
C GLY A 75 -5.14 24.81 -7.35
N PHE A 76 -4.99 23.48 -7.47
CA PHE A 76 -5.64 22.51 -6.59
C PHE A 76 -4.69 21.38 -6.19
N SER A 77 -4.64 21.07 -4.90
CA SER A 77 -4.00 19.87 -4.35
C SER A 77 -4.91 19.26 -3.30
N GLU A 78 -5.12 17.95 -3.39
CA GLU A 78 -5.85 17.21 -2.36
C GLU A 78 -5.01 16.99 -1.08
N ARG A 79 -3.68 16.94 -1.21
CA ARG A 79 -2.72 16.74 -0.12
C ARG A 79 -2.05 18.07 0.25
N TYR A 80 -1.99 18.36 1.54
CA TYR A 80 -1.23 19.47 2.13
C TYR A 80 -0.20 18.90 3.10
N LYS A 81 1.02 19.46 3.15
CA LYS A 81 1.93 19.14 4.26
C LYS A 81 1.39 19.80 5.52
N ALA A 82 1.47 19.12 6.64
CA ALA A 82 0.88 19.64 7.88
C ALA A 82 1.52 20.97 8.32
N LYS A 83 2.83 21.10 8.13
CA LYS A 83 3.58 22.35 8.34
C LYS A 83 3.12 23.54 7.51
N ASP A 84 2.56 23.28 6.32
CA ASP A 84 2.01 24.31 5.45
C ASP A 84 0.60 24.74 5.88
N LEU A 85 -0.06 23.94 6.74
CA LEU A 85 -1.37 24.27 7.32
C LEU A 85 -1.24 24.97 8.67
N PHE A 86 -0.30 24.52 9.50
CA PHE A 86 -0.08 25.02 10.86
C PHE A 86 1.34 25.59 10.96
N THR A 87 1.44 26.93 10.90
CA THR A 87 2.74 27.64 10.90
C THR A 87 2.76 28.65 12.03
N GLY A 88 3.53 28.35 13.07
CA GLY A 88 3.61 29.12 14.30
C GLY A 88 2.23 29.26 14.92
N SER A 89 1.82 30.51 15.15
CA SER A 89 0.49 30.85 15.63
C SER A 89 -0.56 31.02 14.51
N SER A 90 -0.25 30.65 13.27
CA SER A 90 -1.09 30.89 12.09
C SER A 90 -1.64 29.60 11.49
N PHE A 91 -2.87 29.68 10.99
CA PHE A 91 -3.50 28.63 10.18
C PHE A 91 -3.65 29.12 8.75
N ALA A 92 -3.19 28.32 7.78
CA ALA A 92 -2.99 28.80 6.41
C ALA A 92 -4.26 28.94 5.57
N LEU A 93 -5.35 28.24 5.94
CA LEU A 93 -6.58 28.29 5.15
C LEU A 93 -7.43 29.51 5.55
N PRO A 94 -7.65 30.47 4.64
CA PRO A 94 -8.38 31.70 4.95
C PRO A 94 -9.87 31.42 5.17
N GLN A 95 -10.54 32.31 5.90
CA GLN A 95 -11.99 32.27 6.14
C GLN A 95 -12.48 31.02 6.91
N MET A 96 -11.58 30.29 7.56
CA MET A 96 -11.93 29.15 8.40
C MET A 96 -11.74 29.49 9.88
N THR A 97 -12.63 28.98 10.72
CA THR A 97 -12.44 28.96 12.18
C THR A 97 -11.80 27.63 12.58
N VAL A 98 -10.81 27.67 13.46
CA VAL A 98 -10.20 26.46 14.03
C VAL A 98 -10.41 26.45 15.54
N PRO A 99 -11.05 25.41 16.12
CA PRO A 99 -11.18 25.30 17.57
C PRO A 99 -9.80 25.19 18.24
N THR A 100 -9.63 25.84 19.40
CA THR A 100 -8.35 25.83 20.15
C THR A 100 -7.88 24.42 20.54
N LYS A 101 -8.81 23.48 20.74
CA LYS A 101 -8.47 22.06 20.96
C LYS A 101 -7.73 21.42 19.78
N ILE A 102 -7.95 21.91 18.57
CA ILE A 102 -7.22 21.46 17.37
C ILE A 102 -5.94 22.26 17.26
N PHE A 103 -6.02 23.60 17.24
CA PHE A 103 -4.88 24.49 17.09
C PHE A 103 -5.06 25.71 17.98
N ASP A 104 -4.14 25.92 18.93
CA ASP A 104 -4.15 27.09 19.82
C ASP A 104 -3.10 28.12 19.39
N PRO A 105 -3.50 29.24 18.76
CA PRO A 105 -2.55 30.26 18.31
C PRO A 105 -1.85 31.00 19.46
N GLN A 106 -2.34 30.88 20.70
CA GLN A 106 -1.68 31.47 21.89
C GLN A 106 -0.65 30.54 22.52
N ASN A 107 -0.72 29.25 22.23
CA ASN A 107 0.22 28.24 22.70
C ASN A 107 0.34 27.12 21.67
N ILE A 108 1.27 27.28 20.73
CA ILE A 108 1.47 26.38 19.58
C ILE A 108 1.84 24.95 19.98
N MET A 109 2.34 24.77 21.21
CA MET A 109 2.66 23.46 21.79
C MET A 109 1.45 22.76 22.41
N SER A 110 0.26 23.36 22.30
CA SER A 110 -1.00 22.81 22.80
C SER A 110 -2.02 22.61 21.70
N GLY A 111 -3.08 21.86 22.01
CA GLY A 111 -4.01 21.36 21.00
C GLY A 111 -3.44 20.16 20.25
N HIS A 112 -4.28 19.53 19.44
CA HIS A 112 -3.93 18.27 18.77
C HIS A 112 -2.99 18.45 17.57
N ALA A 113 -2.95 19.63 16.97
CA ALA A 113 -2.07 19.97 15.85
C ALA A 113 -0.65 20.36 16.28
N ALA A 114 -0.33 20.35 17.59
CA ALA A 114 0.99 20.75 18.09
C ALA A 114 2.14 19.93 17.48
N LEU A 115 1.93 18.63 17.22
CA LEU A 115 2.92 17.76 16.56
C LEU A 115 2.95 17.90 15.04
N PHE A 116 1.99 18.62 14.46
CA PHE A 116 1.82 18.81 13.02
C PHE A 116 2.26 20.21 12.56
N ASN A 117 2.63 21.05 13.51
CA ASN A 117 3.03 22.44 13.33
C ASN A 117 4.49 22.52 12.85
N GLU A 118 4.82 23.49 12.00
CA GLU A 118 6.18 23.67 11.48
C GLU A 118 7.24 23.80 12.59
N GLU A 119 6.89 24.38 13.73
CA GLU A 119 7.77 24.57 14.88
C GLU A 119 7.72 23.43 15.89
N CYS A 120 7.15 22.27 15.55
CA CYS A 120 7.30 21.10 16.41
C CYS A 120 8.77 20.67 16.49
N GLU A 121 9.15 20.09 17.63
CA GLU A 121 10.51 19.64 17.88
C GLU A 121 10.52 18.22 18.47
N GLY A 122 11.62 17.50 18.21
CA GLY A 122 11.90 16.17 18.76
C GLY A 122 11.22 15.04 18.00
N ASP A 123 11.44 13.82 18.50
CA ASP A 123 11.13 12.53 17.84
C ASP A 123 9.62 12.22 17.72
N LYS A 124 8.76 13.21 17.91
CA LYS A 124 7.30 13.14 17.73
C LYS A 124 6.77 14.18 16.75
N CYS A 125 7.64 15.02 16.20
CA CYS A 125 7.29 16.05 15.25
C CYS A 125 6.95 15.41 13.89
N VAL A 126 5.70 15.54 13.46
CA VAL A 126 5.13 14.92 12.25
C VAL A 126 4.60 16.00 11.29
N ASP A 127 5.29 17.14 11.25
CA ASP A 127 5.00 18.31 10.42
C ASP A 127 5.01 18.01 8.90
N GLY A 128 5.75 16.97 8.51
CA GLY A 128 5.78 16.39 7.18
C GLY A 128 4.54 15.57 6.82
N THR A 129 3.61 15.28 7.72
CA THR A 129 2.44 14.45 7.39
C THR A 129 1.59 15.07 6.30
N ARG A 130 1.11 14.26 5.34
CA ARG A 130 0.20 14.68 4.28
C ARG A 130 -1.24 14.59 4.77
N LEU A 131 -1.86 15.76 4.92
CA LEU A 131 -3.26 15.90 5.32
C LEU A 131 -4.13 16.22 4.11
N SER A 132 -5.31 15.60 4.05
CA SER A 132 -6.37 15.97 3.12
C SER A 132 -7.28 17.04 3.74
N VAL A 133 -7.54 18.10 2.98
CA VAL A 133 -8.44 19.19 3.36
C VAL A 133 -9.68 19.11 2.49
N GLY A 134 -10.70 18.42 2.98
CA GLY A 134 -11.99 18.28 2.32
C GLY A 134 -13.17 18.42 3.28
N SER A 135 -14.38 18.12 2.78
CA SER A 135 -15.63 18.17 3.55
C SER A 135 -15.66 17.21 4.75
N VAL A 136 -14.72 16.26 4.83
CA VAL A 136 -14.54 15.39 6.00
C VAL A 136 -13.74 16.07 7.12
N ALA A 137 -12.87 17.03 6.79
CA ALA A 137 -12.07 17.81 7.74
C ALA A 137 -12.76 19.12 8.15
N ILE A 138 -13.67 19.61 7.31
CA ILE A 138 -14.32 20.91 7.43
C ILE A 138 -15.84 20.76 7.61
N ASP A 139 -16.39 21.41 8.62
CA ASP A 139 -17.83 21.56 8.79
C ASP A 139 -18.32 22.80 8.03
N TYR A 140 -19.02 22.56 6.92
CA TYR A 140 -19.76 23.58 6.16
C TYR A 140 -21.25 23.63 6.51
N HIS A 141 -21.75 22.66 7.29
CA HIS A 141 -23.17 22.51 7.56
C HIS A 141 -23.64 23.44 8.67
N SER A 142 -22.81 23.65 9.69
CA SER A 142 -23.15 24.52 10.82
C SER A 142 -23.30 25.99 10.40
N ASP A 143 -22.32 26.52 9.68
CA ASP A 143 -22.36 27.85 9.07
C ASP A 143 -21.44 27.87 7.83
N PRO A 144 -21.99 27.86 6.60
CA PRO A 144 -21.18 27.85 5.39
C PRO A 144 -20.40 29.17 5.16
N THR A 145 -20.74 30.25 5.86
CA THR A 145 -20.02 31.53 5.79
C THR A 145 -18.84 31.60 6.76
N ASN A 146 -18.82 30.73 7.77
CA ASN A 146 -17.74 30.59 8.74
C ASN A 146 -17.40 29.10 8.94
N PRO A 147 -16.88 28.41 7.91
CA PRO A 147 -16.57 26.99 7.98
C PRO A 147 -15.57 26.67 9.09
N ILE A 148 -15.70 25.50 9.71
CA ILE A 148 -14.89 25.09 10.86
C ILE A 148 -13.97 23.93 10.46
N PHE A 149 -12.65 24.12 10.55
CA PHE A 149 -11.69 23.01 10.47
C PHE A 149 -11.62 22.35 11.85
N TYR A 150 -12.17 21.14 11.97
CA TYR A 150 -12.45 20.53 13.28
C TYR A 150 -11.76 19.20 13.53
N ARG A 151 -11.03 18.68 12.54
CA ARG A 151 -10.21 17.47 12.63
C ARG A 151 -9.17 17.44 11.51
N MET A 152 -8.09 16.71 11.75
CA MET A 152 -7.07 16.41 10.75
C MET A 152 -7.43 15.08 10.08
N VAL A 153 -7.19 14.97 8.78
CA VAL A 153 -7.49 13.77 8.00
C VAL A 153 -6.26 13.42 7.18
N LEU A 154 -5.67 12.26 7.44
CA LEU A 154 -4.61 11.69 6.61
C LEU A 154 -5.15 11.42 5.20
N PHE A 155 -4.29 11.64 4.22
CA PHE A 155 -4.51 11.07 2.91
C PHE A 155 -4.31 9.55 2.97
N GLY A 156 -5.22 8.81 2.35
CA GLY A 156 -5.13 7.36 2.25
C GLY A 156 -5.54 6.62 3.52
N GLY A 157 -6.03 5.41 3.34
CA GLY A 157 -6.61 4.60 4.40
C GLY A 157 -5.66 3.61 5.05
N ARG A 158 -4.46 3.39 4.48
CA ARG A 158 -3.38 2.56 5.05
C ARG A 158 -3.82 1.13 5.38
N GLY A 159 -4.67 0.54 4.54
CA GLY A 159 -5.20 -0.79 4.80
C GLY A 159 -6.34 -1.19 3.90
N TRP A 160 -7.17 -2.13 4.34
CA TRP A 160 -8.31 -2.62 3.57
C TRP A 160 -9.56 -2.79 4.44
N SER A 161 -10.71 -2.87 3.78
CA SER A 161 -11.99 -2.96 4.46
C SER A 161 -12.97 -3.87 3.74
N VAL A 162 -13.92 -4.42 4.49
CA VAL A 162 -15.03 -5.19 3.95
C VAL A 162 -16.35 -4.57 4.39
N TYR A 163 -17.24 -4.38 3.43
CA TYR A 163 -18.57 -3.84 3.63
C TYR A 163 -19.63 -4.84 3.18
N GLU A 164 -20.65 -5.04 4.01
CA GLU A 164 -21.87 -5.75 3.61
C GLU A 164 -22.72 -4.82 2.71
N LEU A 165 -23.03 -5.26 1.50
CA LEU A 165 -23.97 -4.56 0.63
C LEU A 165 -25.39 -4.77 1.15
N PRO A 166 -26.16 -3.70 1.42
CA PRO A 166 -27.50 -3.84 1.94
C PRO A 166 -28.47 -4.34 0.87
N GLU A 167 -29.44 -5.15 1.27
CA GLU A 167 -30.53 -5.60 0.38
C GLU A 167 -31.43 -4.43 -0.05
N ASN A 168 -31.70 -3.51 0.88
CA ASN A 168 -32.36 -2.24 0.58
C ASN A 168 -31.32 -1.22 0.07
N PRO A 169 -31.41 -0.76 -1.19
CA PRO A 169 -30.44 0.17 -1.77
C PRO A 169 -30.42 1.58 -1.13
N ASP A 170 -31.43 1.92 -0.33
CA ASP A 170 -31.48 3.19 0.40
C ASP A 170 -30.69 3.15 1.71
N ASN A 171 -30.27 1.96 2.15
CA ASN A 171 -29.42 1.82 3.32
C ASN A 171 -27.95 2.07 2.96
N LEU A 172 -27.18 2.54 3.94
CA LEU A 172 -25.73 2.68 3.82
C LEU A 172 -25.04 1.32 3.83
N LEU A 173 -23.81 1.29 3.27
CA LEU A 173 -22.89 0.17 3.46
C LEU A 173 -22.64 -0.05 4.94
N LYS A 174 -22.59 -1.31 5.36
CA LYS A 174 -22.24 -1.67 6.73
C LYS A 174 -20.80 -2.17 6.75
N LEU A 175 -19.91 -1.45 7.43
CA LEU A 175 -18.54 -1.91 7.68
C LEU A 175 -18.58 -3.20 8.52
N VAL A 176 -18.00 -4.27 8.00
CA VAL A 176 -17.91 -5.60 8.63
C VAL A 176 -16.52 -5.84 9.18
N PHE A 177 -15.50 -5.40 8.45
CA PHE A 177 -14.10 -5.56 8.80
C PHE A 177 -13.28 -4.35 8.33
N ASP A 178 -12.27 -4.01 9.11
CA ASP A 178 -11.24 -3.02 8.79
C ASP A 178 -9.90 -3.57 9.30
N SER A 179 -8.85 -3.50 8.48
CA SER A 179 -7.53 -4.02 8.85
C SER A 179 -6.83 -3.21 9.94
N ARG A 180 -7.33 -2.01 10.27
CA ARG A 180 -6.78 -1.10 11.28
C ARG A 180 -5.30 -0.83 11.01
N ASP A 181 -4.46 -1.09 12.01
CA ASP A 181 -3.00 -0.99 12.03
C ASP A 181 -2.30 -2.33 11.72
N TYR A 182 -3.09 -3.38 11.46
CA TYR A 182 -2.59 -4.75 11.40
C TYR A 182 -1.60 -4.95 10.26
N LEU A 183 -1.86 -4.39 9.09
CA LEU A 183 -0.98 -4.56 7.92
C LEU A 183 0.37 -3.89 8.14
N GLU A 184 0.36 -2.63 8.58
CA GLU A 184 1.58 -1.88 8.88
C GLU A 184 2.43 -2.63 9.92
N ARG A 185 1.83 -3.05 11.03
CA ARG A 185 2.53 -3.87 12.04
C ARG A 185 3.11 -5.17 11.48
N ARG A 186 2.33 -5.93 10.72
CA ARG A 186 2.75 -7.25 10.19
C ARG A 186 3.77 -7.14 9.06
N GLY A 187 3.65 -6.11 8.23
CA GLY A 187 4.63 -5.76 7.22
C GLY A 187 5.97 -5.43 7.87
N CYS A 188 5.98 -4.56 8.87
CA CYS A 188 7.18 -4.24 9.64
C CYS A 188 7.82 -5.46 10.32
N GLU A 189 7.02 -6.34 10.93
CA GLU A 189 7.52 -7.57 11.56
C GLU A 189 8.20 -8.52 10.54
N SER A 190 7.67 -8.58 9.31
CA SER A 190 8.10 -9.56 8.30
C SER A 190 9.25 -9.03 7.43
N TYR A 191 9.16 -7.77 7.02
CA TYR A 191 10.12 -7.08 6.15
C TYR A 191 10.44 -5.70 6.73
N PRO A 192 11.18 -5.62 7.86
CA PRO A 192 11.52 -4.36 8.50
C PRO A 192 12.34 -3.42 7.60
N TRP A 193 12.97 -3.95 6.55
CA TRP A 193 13.73 -3.18 5.56
C TRP A 193 12.86 -2.58 4.44
N ALA A 194 11.58 -2.95 4.36
CA ALA A 194 10.65 -2.51 3.31
C ALA A 194 9.42 -1.75 3.87
N HIS A 195 9.26 -1.63 5.19
CA HIS A 195 8.08 -0.99 5.76
C HIS A 195 7.95 0.46 5.28
N ASN A 196 6.77 0.82 4.76
CA ASN A 196 6.47 2.13 4.19
C ASN A 196 7.59 2.65 3.26
N ALA A 197 8.33 1.75 2.61
CA ALA A 197 9.42 2.12 1.72
C ALA A 197 8.88 2.69 0.41
N ALA A 198 9.68 3.55 -0.24
CA ALA A 198 9.38 4.10 -1.55
C ALA A 198 10.27 3.44 -2.63
N LEU A 199 9.64 2.79 -3.59
CA LEU A 199 10.22 2.45 -4.89
C LEU A 199 9.13 2.54 -5.98
N ASP A 200 9.38 3.35 -6.99
CA ASP A 200 8.52 3.58 -8.17
C ASP A 200 9.39 3.96 -9.39
N GLU A 201 8.83 4.67 -10.36
CA GLU A 201 9.53 5.10 -11.57
C GLU A 201 10.78 5.96 -11.30
N GLU A 202 10.82 6.69 -10.18
CA GLU A 202 11.89 7.66 -9.86
C GLU A 202 13.24 6.96 -9.60
N PHE A 203 13.23 5.64 -9.41
CA PHE A 203 14.43 4.82 -9.14
C PHE A 203 14.95 4.11 -10.39
N ALA A 204 14.44 4.45 -11.58
CA ALA A 204 14.92 3.89 -12.83
C ALA A 204 16.36 4.35 -13.15
N PRO A 205 17.18 3.50 -13.78
CA PRO A 205 18.56 3.83 -14.15
C PRO A 205 18.60 4.81 -15.33
N THR A 206 19.46 5.84 -15.28
CA THR A 206 19.51 6.89 -16.33
C THR A 206 20.58 6.69 -17.42
N THR A 207 21.76 6.16 -17.11
CA THR A 207 22.89 6.19 -18.07
C THR A 207 23.94 5.07 -17.95
N ASN A 208 23.89 4.21 -16.92
CA ASN A 208 25.00 3.29 -16.60
C ASN A 208 24.75 1.81 -16.90
N LEU A 209 23.57 1.42 -17.40
CA LEU A 209 23.21 0.01 -17.56
C LEU A 209 23.05 -0.38 -19.05
N PRO A 210 23.87 -1.33 -19.57
CA PRO A 210 23.81 -1.76 -20.96
C PRO A 210 22.69 -2.80 -21.18
N ASN A 211 21.74 -2.46 -22.05
CA ASN A 211 20.49 -3.18 -22.33
C ASN A 211 19.54 -3.20 -21.12
N ASN A 212 18.24 -3.33 -21.38
CA ASN A 212 17.24 -3.56 -20.32
C ASN A 212 16.99 -2.35 -19.38
N THR A 213 17.17 -1.11 -19.86
CA THR A 213 16.83 0.11 -19.12
C THR A 213 15.33 0.17 -18.83
N LEU A 214 14.96 0.35 -17.57
CA LEU A 214 13.56 0.40 -17.13
C LEU A 214 12.78 1.61 -17.69
N TRP A 215 13.45 2.68 -18.15
CA TRP A 215 12.74 3.79 -18.79
C TRP A 215 13.60 4.77 -19.61
N GLU A 216 12.95 5.51 -20.52
CA GLU A 216 13.41 6.73 -21.19
C GLU A 216 12.26 7.77 -21.09
N SER A 217 12.36 8.75 -20.17
CA SER A 217 11.33 9.78 -20.02
C SER A 217 11.55 10.96 -20.97
N THR A 218 10.48 11.44 -21.60
CA THR A 218 10.44 12.72 -22.37
C THR A 218 10.01 13.92 -21.53
N ASP A 219 9.71 13.71 -20.25
CA ASP A 219 9.34 14.75 -19.30
C ASP A 219 10.59 15.30 -18.60
N ASP A 220 10.79 16.62 -18.66
CA ASP A 220 11.96 17.29 -18.11
C ASP A 220 11.98 17.21 -16.58
N GLU A 221 10.82 17.29 -15.91
CA GLU A 221 10.74 17.22 -14.43
C GLU A 221 11.15 15.82 -13.93
N LEU A 222 10.52 14.77 -14.46
CA LEU A 222 10.90 13.40 -14.10
C LEU A 222 12.35 13.07 -14.49
N ARG A 223 12.85 13.64 -15.59
CA ARG A 223 14.26 13.47 -15.99
C ARG A 223 15.22 14.04 -14.96
N GLU A 224 14.92 15.22 -14.41
CA GLU A 224 15.73 15.82 -13.35
C GLU A 224 15.74 14.92 -12.11
N VAL A 225 14.56 14.50 -11.62
CA VAL A 225 14.44 13.58 -10.47
C VAL A 225 15.24 12.29 -10.68
N LEU A 226 15.14 11.68 -11.86
CA LEU A 226 15.87 10.46 -12.19
C LEU A 226 17.39 10.67 -12.15
N ILE A 227 17.88 11.83 -12.59
CA ILE A 227 19.31 12.16 -12.53
C ILE A 227 19.74 12.30 -11.07
N GLU A 228 18.96 13.01 -10.26
CA GLU A 228 19.22 13.22 -8.83
C GLU A 228 19.24 11.89 -8.06
N MET A 229 18.24 11.03 -8.30
CA MET A 229 18.11 9.70 -7.69
C MET A 229 19.25 8.74 -8.08
N ASN A 230 19.97 8.99 -9.18
CA ASN A 230 21.10 8.16 -9.60
C ASN A 230 22.47 8.82 -9.33
N ASP A 231 22.49 10.03 -8.78
CA ASP A 231 23.71 10.77 -8.48
C ASP A 231 24.05 10.65 -6.98
N PRO A 232 25.17 9.99 -6.60
CA PRO A 232 25.55 9.84 -5.19
C PRO A 232 25.94 11.16 -4.50
N GLU A 233 26.14 12.25 -5.25
CA GLU A 233 26.33 13.58 -4.69
C GLU A 233 24.99 14.30 -4.38
N GLN A 234 23.87 13.69 -4.75
CA GLN A 234 22.50 14.17 -4.55
C GLN A 234 21.69 13.11 -3.78
N ASP A 235 20.65 12.54 -4.40
CA ASP A 235 19.72 11.60 -3.74
C ASP A 235 20.06 10.12 -4.03
N GLY A 236 21.05 9.87 -4.89
CA GLY A 236 21.54 8.53 -5.19
C GLY A 236 22.45 7.94 -4.11
N CYS A 237 22.79 6.67 -4.30
CA CYS A 237 23.68 5.92 -3.43
C CYS A 237 25.05 5.73 -4.07
N PHE A 238 26.11 5.81 -3.25
CA PHE A 238 27.47 5.44 -3.67
C PHE A 238 27.60 3.95 -4.03
N ASP A 239 26.71 3.12 -3.50
CA ASP A 239 26.63 1.69 -3.78
C ASP A 239 25.17 1.31 -4.06
N GLN A 240 24.88 0.99 -5.31
CA GLN A 240 23.58 0.52 -5.77
C GLN A 240 23.38 -1.00 -5.60
N GLY A 241 24.34 -1.70 -4.99
CA GLY A 241 24.31 -3.15 -4.73
C GLY A 241 25.43 -3.95 -5.42
N ASP A 242 26.33 -3.29 -6.15
CA ASP A 242 27.48 -3.91 -6.84
C ASP A 242 28.81 -3.15 -6.61
N GLY A 243 28.83 -2.20 -5.69
CA GLY A 243 29.98 -1.33 -5.41
C GLY A 243 30.12 -0.14 -6.36
N THR A 244 29.12 0.12 -7.22
CA THR A 244 29.08 1.30 -8.10
C THR A 244 27.94 2.26 -7.71
N PRO A 245 28.06 3.56 -8.04
CA PRO A 245 26.97 4.51 -7.77
C PRO A 245 25.73 4.32 -8.64
N GLY A 246 24.58 4.66 -8.10
CA GLY A 246 23.29 4.67 -8.79
C GLY A 246 22.11 4.84 -7.83
N ALA A 247 20.90 4.54 -8.28
CA ALA A 247 19.71 4.55 -7.43
C ALA A 247 19.88 3.68 -6.18
N CYS A 248 19.35 4.15 -5.05
CA CYS A 248 19.45 3.44 -3.79
C CYS A 248 18.61 2.14 -3.78
N PRO A 249 19.11 1.04 -3.19
CA PRO A 249 18.29 -0.12 -2.87
C PRO A 249 17.12 0.24 -1.93
N MET A 250 16.02 -0.50 -1.98
CA MET A 250 14.84 -0.27 -1.12
C MET A 250 15.20 -0.21 0.36
N GLY A 251 16.15 -1.04 0.81
CA GLY A 251 16.61 -1.05 2.21
C GLY A 251 17.26 0.26 2.68
N LYS A 252 17.44 1.24 1.79
CA LYS A 252 17.90 2.61 2.09
C LYS A 252 16.78 3.65 2.05
N ASN A 253 15.61 3.29 1.51
CA ASN A 253 14.43 4.14 1.39
C ASN A 253 13.29 3.66 2.31
N VAL A 254 13.65 2.94 3.38
CA VAL A 254 12.68 2.46 4.35
C VAL A 254 11.97 3.65 4.99
N ASP A 255 10.69 3.51 5.31
CA ASP A 255 9.89 4.49 6.04
C ASP A 255 9.57 5.81 5.30
N ALA A 256 10.10 6.00 4.08
CA ALA A 256 9.92 7.21 3.27
C ALA A 256 8.46 7.59 2.97
N ARG A 257 7.52 6.64 3.06
CA ARG A 257 6.08 6.85 2.85
C ARG A 257 5.28 7.05 4.14
N SER A 258 5.90 7.02 5.32
CA SER A 258 5.16 7.16 6.59
C SER A 258 4.41 8.49 6.68
N GLY A 259 5.05 9.60 6.31
CA GLY A 259 4.35 10.88 6.22
C GLY A 259 3.26 10.95 5.14
N TYR A 260 3.15 9.97 4.25
CA TYR A 260 2.24 9.92 3.10
C TYR A 260 1.12 8.90 3.31
N ASP A 261 0.92 7.97 2.38
CA ASP A 261 -0.06 6.87 2.38
C ASP A 261 0.43 5.62 3.12
N GLY A 262 1.66 5.64 3.67
CA GLY A 262 2.24 4.55 4.47
C GLY A 262 2.28 3.23 3.72
N SER A 263 1.54 2.25 4.24
CA SER A 263 1.52 0.92 3.66
C SER A 263 0.84 0.86 2.29
N GLY A 264 0.12 1.91 1.86
CA GLY A 264 -0.40 2.06 0.48
C GLY A 264 -0.96 0.77 -0.13
N ILE A 265 -2.06 0.22 0.44
CA ILE A 265 -2.64 -1.01 -0.12
C ILE A 265 -3.40 -0.68 -1.39
N GLU A 266 -2.81 -1.04 -2.51
CA GLU A 266 -3.29 -0.71 -3.86
C GLU A 266 -4.40 -1.66 -4.30
N ARG A 267 -4.11 -2.96 -4.16
CA ARG A 267 -4.80 -3.99 -4.94
C ARG A 267 -5.12 -5.23 -4.14
N ALA A 268 -6.22 -5.88 -4.52
CA ALA A 268 -6.70 -7.12 -3.95
C ALA A 268 -7.05 -8.16 -5.03
N ALA A 269 -6.51 -9.36 -4.94
CA ALA A 269 -6.93 -10.55 -5.69
C ALA A 269 -7.66 -11.51 -4.74
N ILE A 270 -8.91 -11.86 -5.07
CA ILE A 270 -9.76 -12.66 -4.18
C ILE A 270 -10.32 -13.86 -4.93
N GLY A 271 -10.25 -15.03 -4.31
CA GLY A 271 -10.81 -16.26 -4.88
C GLY A 271 -10.69 -17.45 -3.97
N VAL A 272 -11.02 -18.64 -4.49
CA VAL A 272 -10.96 -19.89 -3.71
C VAL A 272 -9.69 -20.65 -4.06
N ALA A 273 -8.85 -20.88 -3.05
CA ALA A 273 -7.65 -21.71 -3.13
C ALA A 273 -7.64 -22.69 -1.95
N CYS A 274 -7.27 -23.95 -2.19
CA CYS A 274 -7.15 -24.97 -1.15
C CYS A 274 -8.40 -25.11 -0.25
N GLY A 275 -9.59 -24.96 -0.84
CA GLY A 275 -10.88 -25.02 -0.13
C GLY A 275 -11.21 -23.82 0.76
N ARG A 276 -10.39 -22.75 0.73
CA ARG A 276 -10.58 -21.52 1.51
C ARG A 276 -10.88 -20.36 0.57
N LEU A 277 -11.73 -19.45 1.01
CA LEU A 277 -11.82 -18.14 0.37
C LEU A 277 -10.62 -17.32 0.84
N VAL A 278 -9.75 -16.90 -0.08
CA VAL A 278 -8.53 -16.17 0.23
C VAL A 278 -8.54 -14.78 -0.41
N ALA A 279 -7.88 -13.83 0.24
CA ALA A 279 -7.59 -12.52 -0.30
C ALA A 279 -6.08 -12.27 -0.27
N VAL A 280 -5.51 -11.95 -1.42
CA VAL A 280 -4.14 -11.47 -1.57
C VAL A 280 -4.21 -9.98 -1.73
N MET A 281 -3.57 -9.24 -0.83
CA MET A 281 -3.48 -7.78 -0.83
C MET A 281 -2.04 -7.38 -1.08
N ALA A 282 -1.76 -6.30 -1.81
CA ALA A 282 -0.40 -5.79 -1.94
C ALA A 282 -0.30 -4.29 -1.72
N THR A 283 0.86 -3.87 -1.23
CA THR A 283 1.28 -2.48 -1.17
C THR A 283 1.82 -2.03 -2.53
N GLU A 284 1.56 -0.79 -2.93
CA GLU A 284 2.13 -0.18 -4.14
C GLU A 284 3.67 -0.04 -4.01
N LYS A 285 4.12 0.94 -3.23
CA LYS A 285 5.53 1.38 -3.21
C LYS A 285 6.48 0.44 -2.47
N SER A 286 5.98 -0.33 -1.51
CA SER A 286 6.79 -1.22 -0.67
C SER A 286 6.82 -2.67 -1.15
N SER A 287 6.16 -3.00 -2.28
CA SER A 287 6.14 -4.34 -2.88
C SER A 287 5.88 -5.50 -1.90
N THR A 288 5.10 -5.27 -0.84
CA THR A 288 4.78 -6.28 0.17
C THR A 288 3.37 -6.82 -0.07
N ALA A 289 3.22 -8.13 -0.08
CA ALA A 289 1.95 -8.83 -0.26
C ALA A 289 1.52 -9.58 1.01
N TYR A 290 0.22 -9.67 1.22
CA TYR A 290 -0.39 -10.29 2.39
C TYR A 290 -1.44 -11.28 1.94
N LEU A 291 -1.33 -12.53 2.39
CA LEU A 291 -2.31 -13.57 2.12
C LEU A 291 -3.22 -13.77 3.34
N PHE A 292 -4.52 -13.55 3.17
CA PHE A 292 -5.53 -13.77 4.19
C PHE A 292 -6.45 -14.94 3.84
N ASP A 293 -6.80 -15.73 4.84
CA ASP A 293 -8.02 -16.55 4.83
C ASP A 293 -9.20 -15.66 5.25
N ILE A 294 -10.13 -15.46 4.33
CA ILE A 294 -11.34 -14.65 4.52
C ILE A 294 -12.61 -15.51 4.48
N THR A 295 -12.48 -16.84 4.69
CA THR A 295 -13.62 -17.76 4.77
C THR A 295 -14.62 -17.33 5.85
N ASN A 296 -14.14 -16.71 6.93
CA ASN A 296 -14.96 -15.90 7.83
C ASN A 296 -14.68 -14.40 7.61
N ILE A 297 -15.57 -13.73 6.88
CA ILE A 297 -15.42 -12.31 6.47
C ILE A 297 -15.34 -11.35 7.66
N ALA A 298 -15.93 -11.68 8.81
CA ALA A 298 -15.89 -10.82 9.98
C ALA A 298 -14.55 -10.91 10.74
N THR A 299 -13.80 -11.99 10.54
CA THR A 299 -12.51 -12.23 11.20
C THR A 299 -11.50 -12.84 10.24
N PRO A 300 -11.04 -12.10 9.22
CA PRO A 300 -9.92 -12.51 8.37
C PRO A 300 -8.70 -12.95 9.19
N ALA A 301 -8.05 -14.02 8.76
CA ALA A 301 -6.83 -14.52 9.37
C ALA A 301 -5.67 -14.39 8.38
N LEU A 302 -4.59 -13.71 8.78
CA LEU A 302 -3.37 -13.66 7.98
C LEU A 302 -2.73 -15.05 7.96
N LEU A 303 -2.45 -15.54 6.76
CA LEU A 303 -1.73 -16.79 6.53
C LEU A 303 -0.25 -16.52 6.34
N ASP A 304 0.11 -15.50 5.57
CA ASP A 304 1.51 -15.22 5.24
C ASP A 304 1.73 -13.78 4.73
N VAL A 305 3.00 -13.35 4.72
CA VAL A 305 3.47 -12.07 4.18
C VAL A 305 4.67 -12.33 3.25
N PHE A 306 4.62 -11.80 2.04
CA PHE A 306 5.65 -11.96 1.02
C PHE A 306 6.20 -10.60 0.61
N HIS A 307 7.46 -10.55 0.21
CA HIS A 307 7.98 -9.42 -0.55
C HIS A 307 8.10 -9.82 -2.02
N LEU A 308 7.54 -9.00 -2.91
CA LEU A 308 7.40 -9.32 -4.33
C LEU A 308 8.70 -9.16 -5.12
N SER A 309 9.71 -8.49 -4.55
CA SER A 309 11.00 -8.23 -5.20
C SER A 309 12.17 -8.24 -4.19
N GLU A 310 12.41 -9.33 -3.46
CA GLU A 310 13.41 -9.39 -2.36
C GLU A 310 14.83 -8.91 -2.75
N ALA A 311 15.22 -9.06 -4.03
CA ALA A 311 16.50 -8.57 -4.51
C ALA A 311 16.72 -7.07 -4.22
N THR A 312 15.64 -6.28 -4.20
CA THR A 312 15.73 -4.82 -3.98
C THR A 312 16.07 -4.43 -2.55
N GLN A 313 16.10 -5.38 -1.60
CA GLN A 313 16.66 -5.12 -0.27
C GLN A 313 18.10 -4.60 -0.35
N SER A 314 18.88 -5.17 -1.28
CA SER A 314 20.32 -4.92 -1.39
C SER A 314 20.77 -4.39 -2.76
N LYS A 315 19.87 -4.34 -3.75
CA LYS A 315 20.15 -3.86 -5.10
C LYS A 315 19.18 -2.78 -5.51
N SER A 316 19.63 -1.85 -6.34
CA SER A 316 18.74 -0.94 -7.05
C SER A 316 17.80 -1.71 -7.98
N PRO A 317 16.61 -1.17 -8.31
CA PRO A 317 15.70 -1.79 -9.27
C PRO A 317 16.38 -2.08 -10.61
N GLY A 318 17.18 -1.13 -11.13
CA GLY A 318 17.93 -1.31 -12.37
C GLY A 318 18.90 -2.48 -12.33
N LEU A 319 19.67 -2.63 -11.25
CA LEU A 319 20.61 -3.73 -11.09
C LEU A 319 19.88 -5.07 -10.93
N ALA A 320 18.82 -5.12 -10.11
CA ALA A 320 18.01 -6.32 -9.93
C ALA A 320 17.36 -6.78 -11.25
N TYR A 321 16.94 -5.84 -12.10
CA TYR A 321 16.37 -6.12 -13.42
C TYR A 321 17.40 -6.74 -14.37
N ASN A 322 18.60 -6.18 -14.44
CA ASN A 322 19.68 -6.74 -15.27
C ASN A 322 20.10 -8.14 -14.86
N ASP A 323 20.09 -8.42 -13.56
CA ASP A 323 20.40 -9.74 -13.02
C ASP A 323 19.26 -10.76 -13.23
N GLY A 324 18.08 -10.32 -13.69
CA GLY A 324 16.89 -11.16 -13.78
C GLY A 324 16.36 -11.61 -12.42
N THR A 325 16.62 -10.81 -11.37
CA THR A 325 16.25 -11.10 -9.98
C THR A 325 15.18 -10.18 -9.43
N ILE A 326 14.83 -9.12 -10.16
CA ILE A 326 13.71 -8.26 -9.83
C ILE A 326 12.40 -9.05 -9.90
N GLY A 327 11.50 -8.77 -8.98
CA GLY A 327 10.11 -9.16 -9.10
C GLY A 327 9.23 -7.93 -9.29
N GLU A 328 8.09 -7.88 -8.62
CA GLU A 328 7.08 -6.83 -8.88
C GLU A 328 7.41 -5.56 -8.09
N ILE A 329 7.75 -4.48 -8.80
CA ILE A 329 7.81 -3.12 -8.28
C ILE A 329 6.55 -2.42 -8.74
N ASP A 330 5.88 -1.80 -7.79
CA ASP A 330 4.61 -1.10 -8.01
C ASP A 330 3.53 -2.01 -8.63
N PRO A 331 3.04 -3.01 -7.86
CA PRO A 331 2.08 -3.99 -8.33
C PRO A 331 0.67 -3.38 -8.44
N GLU A 332 0.43 -2.57 -9.47
CA GLU A 332 -0.87 -1.93 -9.72
C GLU A 332 -1.98 -2.90 -10.13
N ASN A 333 -1.63 -4.08 -10.65
CA ASN A 333 -2.63 -5.07 -11.03
C ASN A 333 -2.25 -6.49 -10.63
N MET A 334 -3.25 -7.18 -10.08
CA MET A 334 -3.21 -8.61 -9.83
C MET A 334 -4.57 -9.22 -10.13
N ILE A 335 -4.55 -10.45 -10.61
CA ILE A 335 -5.75 -11.21 -10.96
C ILE A 335 -5.67 -12.57 -10.29
N PHE A 336 -6.73 -12.94 -9.56
CA PHE A 336 -6.91 -14.29 -9.09
C PHE A 336 -7.35 -15.18 -10.27
N LEU A 337 -6.61 -16.23 -10.56
CA LEU A 337 -6.95 -17.23 -11.57
C LEU A 337 -7.42 -18.52 -10.87
N PRO A 338 -8.71 -18.90 -10.99
CA PRO A 338 -9.22 -20.13 -10.41
C PRO A 338 -8.53 -21.38 -10.98
N ALA A 339 -8.50 -22.45 -10.18
CA ALA A 339 -7.95 -23.76 -10.58
C ALA A 339 -8.54 -24.29 -11.91
N THR A 340 -9.81 -24.02 -12.19
CA THR A 340 -10.51 -24.45 -13.42
C THR A 340 -10.06 -23.72 -14.68
N GLU A 341 -9.43 -22.56 -14.54
CA GLU A 341 -8.92 -21.73 -15.63
C GLU A 341 -7.38 -21.76 -15.69
N SER A 342 -6.74 -22.31 -14.67
CA SER A 342 -5.29 -22.46 -14.58
C SER A 342 -4.77 -23.59 -15.49
N PRO A 343 -3.69 -23.37 -16.25
CA PRO A 343 -3.03 -24.42 -17.05
C PRO A 343 -2.53 -25.61 -16.24
N THR A 344 -2.25 -25.44 -14.95
CA THR A 344 -1.72 -26.48 -14.05
C THR A 344 -2.79 -27.13 -13.19
N GLY A 345 -4.02 -26.61 -13.23
CA GLY A 345 -5.12 -27.04 -12.37
C GLY A 345 -5.01 -26.54 -10.93
N LYS A 346 -4.03 -25.69 -10.60
CA LYS A 346 -3.93 -25.02 -9.29
C LYS A 346 -4.44 -23.59 -9.38
N ALA A 347 -5.14 -23.15 -8.35
CA ALA A 347 -5.46 -21.73 -8.24
C ALA A 347 -4.16 -20.91 -8.15
N SER A 348 -4.20 -19.64 -8.55
CA SER A 348 -3.01 -18.81 -8.64
C SER A 348 -3.33 -17.32 -8.63
N VAL A 349 -2.32 -16.50 -8.43
CA VAL A 349 -2.37 -15.05 -8.67
C VAL A 349 -1.39 -14.70 -9.79
N ILE A 350 -1.87 -13.93 -10.77
CA ILE A 350 -1.04 -13.27 -11.76
C ILE A 350 -0.77 -11.85 -11.27
N TRP A 351 0.48 -11.44 -11.32
CA TRP A 351 0.94 -10.12 -10.90
C TRP A 351 1.49 -9.35 -12.09
N ALA A 352 1.32 -8.03 -12.09
CA ALA A 352 1.99 -7.13 -13.02
C ALA A 352 2.63 -5.98 -12.24
N GLY A 353 3.95 -5.85 -12.34
CA GLY A 353 4.69 -4.70 -11.82
C GLY A 353 4.72 -3.60 -12.87
N ALA A 354 4.06 -2.48 -12.59
CA ALA A 354 3.89 -1.38 -13.53
C ALA A 354 5.24 -0.76 -13.89
N HIS A 355 6.11 -0.56 -12.89
CA HIS A 355 7.42 0.04 -13.10
C HIS A 355 8.50 -0.97 -13.38
N SER A 356 8.45 -2.18 -12.81
CA SER A 356 9.44 -3.23 -13.12
C SER A 356 9.26 -3.86 -14.51
N GLY A 357 8.12 -3.65 -15.18
CA GLY A 357 7.82 -4.27 -16.47
C GLY A 357 7.75 -5.79 -16.40
N THR A 358 7.37 -6.33 -15.24
CA THR A 358 7.35 -7.77 -14.94
C THR A 358 5.94 -8.33 -14.95
N ILE A 359 5.84 -9.63 -15.24
CA ILE A 359 4.65 -10.43 -15.02
C ILE A 359 5.09 -11.73 -14.35
N SER A 360 4.45 -12.07 -13.23
CA SER A 360 4.70 -13.35 -12.56
C SER A 360 3.41 -14.09 -12.25
N TYR A 361 3.55 -15.41 -12.13
CA TYR A 361 2.46 -16.35 -11.93
C TYR A 361 2.74 -17.18 -10.68
N TRP A 362 1.94 -16.99 -9.64
CA TRP A 362 2.16 -17.58 -8.31
C TRP A 362 1.05 -18.58 -8.02
N GLU A 363 1.42 -19.86 -7.90
CA GLU A 363 0.46 -20.93 -7.59
C GLU A 363 0.23 -21.08 -6.08
N PHE A 364 -0.98 -21.48 -5.72
CA PHE A 364 -1.26 -21.96 -4.37
C PHE A 364 -0.94 -23.46 -4.30
N ASP A 365 0.15 -23.80 -3.60
CA ASP A 365 0.46 -25.17 -3.26
C ASP A 365 -0.34 -25.61 -2.02
N CYS A 366 -1.41 -26.34 -2.27
CA CYS A 366 -2.24 -26.91 -1.21
C CYS A 366 -1.52 -28.10 -0.58
N VAL A 367 -0.88 -27.88 0.56
CA VAL A 367 -0.43 -28.99 1.40
C VAL A 367 -1.68 -29.61 2.01
N GLU A 368 -2.10 -30.75 1.48
CA GLU A 368 -3.00 -31.65 2.21
C GLU A 368 -2.31 -31.90 3.57
N PRO A 369 -2.96 -31.62 4.71
CA PRO A 369 -2.38 -32.01 5.98
C PRO A 369 -2.12 -33.50 5.90
N ASP A 370 -0.85 -33.89 5.97
CA ASP A 370 -0.44 -35.29 5.90
C ASP A 370 -1.44 -36.09 6.74
N SER A 371 -2.13 -37.04 6.09
CA SER A 371 -2.74 -38.12 6.84
C SER A 371 -1.57 -38.79 7.54
N THR A 372 -1.26 -38.35 8.75
CA THR A 372 -0.17 -38.88 9.56
C THR A 372 -0.42 -40.37 9.68
N THR A 373 0.26 -41.14 8.84
CA THR A 373 0.71 -42.47 9.19
C THR A 373 1.43 -42.27 10.51
N VAL A 374 0.85 -42.84 11.56
CA VAL A 374 1.46 -42.93 12.88
C VAL A 374 2.70 -43.82 12.70
N GLU A 375 3.80 -43.23 12.26
CA GLU A 375 5.11 -43.82 12.50
C GLU A 375 5.46 -43.49 13.94
N GLN A 376 5.31 -44.51 14.78
CA GLN A 376 6.00 -44.55 16.07
C GLN A 376 7.49 -44.32 15.82
N THR A 377 8.01 -43.19 16.28
CA THR A 377 9.44 -42.99 16.43
C THR A 377 9.75 -42.88 17.91
N GLU A 378 10.50 -43.88 18.39
CA GLU A 378 11.25 -43.80 19.64
C GLU A 378 12.36 -42.74 19.50
N ASP A 379 12.66 -42.14 20.65
CA ASP A 379 13.53 -41.00 20.92
C ASP A 379 14.92 -41.01 20.25
N ASN A 380 15.42 -39.82 19.85
CA ASN A 380 16.43 -39.10 20.66
C ASN A 380 16.90 -37.76 20.06
N ASN A 381 16.91 -36.76 20.95
CA ASN A 381 17.60 -35.45 20.98
C ASN A 381 18.67 -35.11 19.91
N SER A 382 18.52 -33.94 19.27
CA SER A 382 19.60 -32.98 19.02
C SER A 382 19.06 -31.65 18.45
N SER A 383 19.54 -30.54 19.01
CA SER A 383 19.27 -29.13 18.71
C SER A 383 19.74 -28.64 17.33
N SER A 384 18.93 -27.78 16.69
CA SER A 384 19.27 -26.47 16.07
C SER A 384 18.36 -26.19 14.87
N ALA A 385 17.37 -25.31 15.05
CA ALA A 385 16.44 -24.91 14.00
C ALA A 385 17.01 -23.72 13.20
N GLY A 386 17.44 -23.99 11.98
CA GLY A 386 17.50 -23.02 10.89
C GLY A 386 16.78 -23.65 9.70
N ARG A 387 15.55 -23.20 9.41
CA ARG A 387 14.78 -23.67 8.26
C ARG A 387 14.87 -22.63 7.15
N PHE A 388 15.81 -22.83 6.24
CA PHE A 388 15.79 -22.21 4.92
C PHE A 388 14.67 -22.85 4.09
N MET A 389 13.70 -22.06 3.61
CA MET A 389 12.83 -22.48 2.51
C MET A 389 13.52 -22.19 1.18
N LYS A 390 13.61 -23.20 0.31
CA LYS A 390 14.09 -23.06 -1.06
C LYS A 390 12.92 -22.63 -1.95
N ALA A 391 12.96 -21.40 -2.45
CA ALA A 391 12.19 -21.03 -3.63
C ALA A 391 12.81 -21.74 -4.85
N SER A 392 12.03 -22.56 -5.56
CA SER A 392 12.45 -23.10 -6.86
C SER A 392 11.88 -22.21 -7.95
N TYR A 393 12.72 -21.35 -8.53
CA TYR A 393 12.38 -20.61 -9.74
C TYR A 393 12.44 -21.57 -10.95
N ALA A 394 11.33 -21.75 -11.65
CA ALA A 394 11.31 -22.41 -12.96
C ALA A 394 11.20 -21.36 -14.06
N SER A 395 12.35 -20.92 -14.59
CA SER A 395 12.40 -20.09 -15.80
C SER A 395 12.14 -20.98 -17.03
N LEU A 396 10.98 -20.84 -17.67
CA LEU A 396 10.69 -21.47 -18.96
C LEU A 396 11.01 -20.50 -20.09
N ILE A 397 12.17 -20.70 -20.73
CA ILE A 397 12.54 -20.03 -21.97
C ILE A 397 11.72 -20.64 -23.12
N PHE A 398 10.82 -19.86 -23.72
CA PHE A 398 10.13 -20.24 -24.95
C PHE A 398 11.08 -20.09 -26.15
N ALA A 399 11.57 -21.20 -26.69
CA ALA A 399 12.22 -21.23 -28.00
C ALA A 399 11.15 -21.37 -29.09
N ALA A 400 10.96 -20.32 -29.90
CA ALA A 400 10.11 -20.36 -31.07
C ALA A 400 10.74 -21.24 -32.16
N ALA A 401 10.12 -22.38 -32.46
CA ALA A 401 10.48 -23.20 -33.61
C ALA A 401 9.77 -22.67 -34.87
N MET A 402 10.52 -21.98 -35.73
CA MET A 402 10.16 -21.72 -37.12
C MET A 402 9.86 -23.05 -37.85
N TRP A 403 8.70 -23.14 -38.49
CA TRP A 403 8.49 -24.09 -39.58
C TRP A 403 8.54 -23.34 -40.91
N ALA A 404 9.54 -23.68 -41.71
CA ALA A 404 9.57 -23.38 -43.12
C ALA A 404 9.79 -24.67 -43.91
N THR A 405 9.16 -24.70 -45.09
CA THR A 405 9.29 -25.63 -46.23
C THR A 405 8.37 -26.85 -46.22
N LEU A 406 7.74 -27.28 -47.32
CA LEU A 406 7.60 -26.84 -48.72
C LEU A 406 6.57 -27.84 -49.33
N GLY A 407 5.67 -27.39 -50.22
CA GLY A 407 4.75 -28.27 -50.96
C GLY A 407 3.53 -27.54 -51.48
#